data_AF-A0A842RSK1-F1
#
_entry.id   AF-A0A842RSK1-F1
#
_cell.length_a   1.000
_cell.length_b   1.000
_cell.length_c   1.000
_cell.angle_alpha   90.00
_cell.angle_beta   90.00
_cell.angle_gamma   90.00
#
_symmetry.space_group_name_H-M   'P 1'
#
loop_
_entity.id
_entity.type
_entity.pdbx_description
1 polymer ?
#
loop_
_entity_poly.entity_id
_entity_poly.type
_entity_poly.pdbx_seq_one_letter_code
_entity_poly.pdbx_strand_id
1 'polypeptide(L)' 'MSGDNEKKIYRGRIKVPYKHTAGHYVQTFLEGIGKEDKILGVKCPKCGKIYVPPKMVCFECFEKMEEWKE' A
#
# COMPACT_ATOMS: atom_id res chain seq x y z
N MET A 1 -7.00 4.61 38.94
CA MET A 1 -5.70 3.95 38.71
C MET A 1 -5.27 4.27 37.28
N SER A 2 -4.75 5.48 37.09
CA SER A 2 -4.38 6.00 35.77
C SER A 2 -2.98 5.49 35.45
N GLY A 3 -2.90 4.42 34.67
CA GLY A 3 -1.63 3.86 34.22
C GLY A 3 -0.97 4.82 33.24
N ASP A 4 0.17 5.38 33.64
CA ASP A 4 1.07 6.13 32.78
C ASP A 4 1.42 5.28 31.56
N ASN A 5 0.87 5.62 30.40
CA ASN A 5 1.19 4.98 29.14
C ASN A 5 2.46 5.64 28.60
N GLU A 6 3.58 5.37 29.27
CA GLU A 6 4.89 5.94 28.96
C GLU A 6 5.28 5.52 27.54
N LYS A 7 5.31 6.48 26.60
CA LYS A 7 5.67 6.25 25.20
C LYS A 7 7.12 5.78 25.12
N LYS A 8 7.32 4.47 25.00
CA LYS A 8 8.64 3.88 24.74
C LYS A 8 9.08 4.19 23.30
N ILE A 9 9.89 5.24 23.14
CA ILE A 9 10.48 5.62 21.85
C ILE A 9 11.81 4.87 21.68
N TYR A 10 11.79 3.81 20.87
CA TYR A 10 13.01 3.11 20.48
C TYR A 10 13.62 3.75 19.23
N ARG A 11 14.84 4.31 19.36
CA ARG A 11 15.60 4.84 18.22
C ARG A 11 16.21 3.69 17.42
N GLY A 12 15.38 3.02 16.63
CA GLY A 12 15.79 2.00 15.66
C GLY A 12 15.71 2.51 14.23
N ARG A 13 16.62 2.07 13.36
CA ARG A 13 16.50 2.29 11.91
C ARG A 13 16.06 0.99 11.26
N ILE A 14 14.90 0.99 10.61
CA ILE A 14 14.48 -0.12 9.78
C ILE A 14 15.27 -0.06 8.48
N LYS A 15 16.08 -1.09 8.20
CA LYS A 15 16.80 -1.25 6.94
C LYS A 15 16.30 -2.53 6.29
N VAL A 16 15.53 -2.39 5.20
CA VAL A 16 15.06 -3.53 4.41
C VAL A 16 15.81 -3.53 3.08
N PRO A 17 16.90 -4.31 2.94
CA PRO A 17 17.63 -4.40 1.68
C PRO A 17 16.81 -5.22 0.67
N TYR A 18 16.07 -4.54 -0.20
CA TYR A 18 15.33 -5.19 -1.27
C TYR A 18 16.29 -5.70 -2.36
N LYS A 19 16.16 -6.98 -2.74
CA LYS A 19 16.90 -7.57 -3.86
C LYS A 19 16.18 -7.42 -5.20
N HIS A 20 14.86 -7.27 -5.16
CA HIS A 20 14.00 -7.24 -6.34
C HIS A 20 13.44 -5.84 -6.55
N THR A 21 13.21 -5.50 -7.81
CA THR A 21 12.53 -4.25 -8.20
C THR A 21 11.05 -4.31 -7.83
N ALA A 22 10.48 -3.14 -7.54
CA ALA A 22 9.04 -3.02 -7.40
C ALA A 22 8.40 -3.29 -8.77
N GLY A 23 7.39 -4.17 -8.82
CA GLY A 23 6.56 -4.32 -10.00
C GLY A 23 5.70 -3.06 -10.23
N HIS A 24 5.15 -2.91 -11.44
CA HIS A 24 4.41 -1.72 -11.88
C HIS A 24 3.41 -1.18 -10.84
N TYR A 25 2.55 -2.04 -10.27
CA TYR A 25 1.54 -1.65 -9.27
C TYR A 25 2.16 -1.07 -7.99
N VAL A 26 3.22 -1.71 -7.47
CA VAL A 26 3.88 -1.23 -6.25
C VAL A 26 4.67 0.03 -6.55
N GLN A 27 5.31 0.12 -7.72
CA GLN A 27 6.03 1.31 -8.15
C GLN A 27 5.09 2.51 -8.23
N THR A 28 3.96 2.41 -8.93
CA THR A 28 2.97 3.49 -9.05
C THR A 28 2.44 3.93 -7.68
N PHE A 29 2.19 2.99 -6.76
CA PHE A 29 1.80 3.31 -5.39
C PHE A 29 2.87 4.10 -4.63
N LEU A 30 4.13 3.63 -4.69
CA LEU A 30 5.24 4.28 -4.02
C LEU A 30 5.54 5.66 -4.61
N GLU A 31 5.36 5.84 -5.92
CA GLU A 31 5.49 7.15 -6.57
C GLU A 31 4.35 8.09 -6.17
N GLY A 32 3.11 7.60 -6.10
CA GLY A 32 1.97 8.37 -5.60
C GLY A 32 2.23 8.90 -4.19
N ILE A 33 2.70 8.06 -3.28
CA ILE A 33 3.02 8.50 -1.90
C ILE A 33 4.25 9.40 -1.88
N GLY A 34 5.34 9.01 -2.54
CA GLY A 34 6.63 9.66 -2.39
C GLY A 34 6.80 10.94 -3.20
N LYS A 35 5.98 11.16 -4.23
CA LYS A 35 6.11 12.30 -5.15
C LYS A 35 4.84 13.14 -5.26
N GLU A 36 3.66 12.56 -5.05
CA GLU A 36 2.38 13.24 -5.27
C GLU A 36 1.57 13.46 -3.99
N ASP A 37 2.02 12.96 -2.83
CA ASP A 37 1.27 12.94 -1.57
C ASP A 37 -0.10 12.23 -1.67
N LYS A 38 -0.20 11.23 -2.56
CA LYS A 38 -1.43 10.47 -2.84
C LYS A 38 -1.35 9.04 -2.36
N ILE A 39 -2.45 8.53 -1.84
CA ILE A 39 -2.60 7.10 -1.51
C ILE A 39 -3.36 6.44 -2.65
N LEU A 40 -2.64 5.80 -3.57
CA LEU A 40 -3.27 5.18 -4.73
C LEU A 40 -3.72 3.74 -4.45
N GLY A 41 -4.93 3.41 -4.89
CA GLY A 41 -5.48 2.05 -4.92
C GLY A 41 -5.92 1.64 -6.32
N VAL A 42 -6.25 0.36 -6.48
CA VAL A 42 -6.82 -0.15 -7.73
C VAL A 42 -8.16 -0.81 -7.46
N LYS A 43 -9.16 -0.47 -8.28
CA LYS A 43 -10.54 -0.92 -8.16
C LYS A 43 -10.79 -2.20 -8.98
N CYS A 44 -11.48 -3.15 -8.37
CA CYS A 44 -11.99 -4.32 -9.08
C CYS A 44 -13.18 -3.94 -9.95
N PRO A 45 -13.18 -4.27 -11.26
CA PRO A 45 -14.29 -3.95 -12.15
C PRO A 45 -15.56 -4.74 -11.83
N LYS A 46 -15.44 -5.90 -11.16
CA LYS A 46 -16.56 -6.81 -10.88
C LYS A 46 -17.26 -6.53 -9.55
N CYS A 47 -16.50 -6.45 -8.45
CA CYS A 47 -17.08 -6.22 -7.12
C CYS A 47 -16.91 -4.79 -6.59
N GLY A 48 -16.19 -3.92 -7.31
CA GLY A 48 -15.99 -2.53 -6.93
C GLY A 48 -15.05 -2.28 -5.75
N LYS A 49 -14.48 -3.33 -5.14
CA LYS A 49 -13.50 -3.18 -4.05
C LYS A 49 -12.24 -2.47 -4.53
N ILE A 50 -11.71 -1.58 -3.69
CA ILE A 50 -10.46 -0.86 -3.95
C ILE A 50 -9.40 -1.38 -2.99
N TYR A 51 -8.24 -1.77 -3.52
CA TYR A 51 -7.14 -2.30 -2.72
C TYR A 51 -6.02 -1.28 -2.55
N VAL A 52 -5.61 -1.09 -1.29
CA VAL A 52 -4.42 -0.34 -0.88
C VAL A 52 -3.66 -1.20 0.15
N PRO A 53 -2.38 -1.59 -0.08
CA PRO A 53 -1.59 -1.39 -1.31
C PRO A 53 -2.21 -2.09 -2.52
N PRO A 54 -2.00 -1.57 -3.74
CA PRO A 54 -2.66 -2.10 -4.94
C PRO A 54 -2.17 -3.50 -5.30
N LYS A 55 -3.07 -4.26 -5.94
CA LYS A 55 -2.83 -5.62 -6.42
C LYS A 55 -3.24 -5.70 -7.89
N MET A 56 -2.58 -6.56 -8.65
CA MET A 56 -2.90 -6.77 -10.06
C MET A 56 -4.24 -7.50 -10.27
N VAL A 57 -4.59 -8.38 -9.34
CA VAL A 57 -5.78 -9.25 -9.43
C VAL A 57 -6.59 -9.13 -8.14
N CYS A 58 -7.90 -9.10 -8.25
CA CYS A 58 -8.82 -9.13 -7.11
C CYS A 58 -8.77 -10.51 -6.44
N PHE A 59 -8.53 -10.58 -5.13
CA PHE A 59 -8.43 -11.85 -4.40
C PHE A 59 -9.75 -12.63 -4.32
N GLU A 60 -10.88 -11.96 -4.49
CA GLU A 60 -12.21 -12.60 -4.43
C GLU A 60 -12.74 -12.94 -5.81
N CYS A 61 -12.56 -12.03 -6.77
CA CYS A 61 -13.15 -12.17 -8.09
C CYS A 61 -12.21 -12.83 -9.11
N PHE A 62 -10.91 -12.87 -8.82
CA PHE A 62 -9.85 -13.29 -9.74
C PHE A 62 -9.79 -12.49 -11.06
N GLU A 63 -10.37 -11.31 -11.07
CA GLU A 63 -10.33 -10.38 -12.20
C GLU A 63 -9.09 -9.49 -12.12
N LYS A 64 -8.48 -9.22 -13.28
CA LYS A 64 -7.42 -8.22 -13.42
C LYS A 64 -7.99 -6.84 -13.11
N MET A 65 -7.24 -6.04 -12.36
CA MET A 65 -7.65 -4.71 -11.92
C MET A 65 -6.72 -3.67 -12.53
N GLU A 66 -7.26 -2.71 -13.27
CA GLU A 66 -6.47 -1.69 -13.98
C GLU A 66 -6.98 -0.26 -13.73
N GLU A 67 -8.14 -0.12 -13.06
CA GLU A 67 -8.72 1.18 -12.73
C GLU A 67 -8.09 1.75 -11.45
N TRP A 68 -7.19 2.72 -11.59
CA TRP A 68 -6.57 3.42 -10.47
C TRP A 68 -7.52 4.44 -9.83
N LYS A 69 -7.47 4.54 -8.49
CA LYS A 69 -8.21 5.48 -7.66
C LYS A 69 -7.29 6.08 -6.59
N GLU A 70 -7.61 7.28 -6.16
CA GLU A 70 -7.06 7.94 -4.96
C GLU A 70 -8.05 7.80 -3.81
#